data_AF-A0A0D3RRV5-F1
#
_entry.id   AF-A0A0D3RRV5-F1
#
_cell.length_a   1.000
_cell.length_b   1.000
_cell.length_c   1.000
_cell.angle_alpha   90.00
_cell.angle_beta   90.00
_cell.angle_gamma   90.00
#
_symmetry.space_group_name_H-M   'P 1'
#
loop_
_entity.id
_entity.type
_entity.pdbx_description
1 polymer ?
#
loop_
_entity_poly.entity_id
_entity_poly.type
_entity_poly.pdbx_seq_one_letter_code
_entity_poly.pdbx_strand_id
1 'polypeptide(L)'
;MKSEINSAVVNARSLPISTKYSVEICNFIRYKDLKTARKQIENIVEMKKALPIRRFGWDLGHKKEVGPGTYPVKAGKHFLQLLDSAKSNAENKGLNGENLVITIAKANKAERRWRAGRKGRVKMKNTHVTIKVEEIKKENLKEGNKK
;
A
#
# COMPACT_ATOMS: atom_id res chain seq x y z
N MET A 1 -20.31 -14.80 0.53
CA MET A 1 -21.14 -13.59 0.35
C MET A 1 -21.21 -12.66 1.58
N LYS A 2 -20.91 -13.11 2.83
CA LYS A 2 -20.95 -12.24 4.03
C LYS A 2 -19.87 -11.14 4.16
N SER A 3 -18.87 -11.08 3.27
CA SER A 3 -17.72 -10.16 3.40
C SER A 3 -17.85 -8.83 2.65
N GLU A 4 -18.87 -8.65 1.80
CA GLU A 4 -19.00 -7.43 0.98
C GLU A 4 -19.49 -6.22 1.79
N ILE A 5 -20.38 -6.46 2.76
CA ILE A 5 -21.00 -5.41 3.58
C ILE A 5 -19.97 -4.76 4.52
N ASN A 6 -19.06 -5.56 5.10
CA ASN A 6 -18.10 -5.08 6.11
C ASN A 6 -16.77 -4.61 5.51
N SER A 7 -16.75 -4.26 4.22
CA SER A 7 -15.50 -3.95 3.51
C SER A 7 -15.60 -2.72 2.63
N ALA A 8 -14.49 -1.98 2.53
CA ALA A 8 -14.32 -0.90 1.59
C ALA A 8 -13.15 -1.18 0.64
N VAL A 9 -13.28 -0.75 -0.61
CA VAL A 9 -12.27 -0.99 -1.65
C VAL A 9 -11.89 0.35 -2.28
N VAL A 10 -10.61 0.50 -2.57
CA VAL A 10 -10.05 1.60 -3.35
C VAL A 10 -9.30 1.00 -4.53
N ASN A 11 -9.65 1.46 -5.73
CA ASN A 11 -9.00 1.08 -6.97
C ASN A 11 -8.40 2.31 -7.63
N ALA A 12 -7.08 2.40 -7.64
CA ALA A 12 -6.35 3.43 -8.34
C ALA A 12 -5.88 2.91 -9.69
N ARG A 13 -6.17 3.64 -10.77
CA ARG A 13 -5.79 3.25 -12.13
C ARG A 13 -4.67 4.13 -12.67
N SER A 14 -3.69 3.50 -13.35
CA SER A 14 -2.63 4.18 -14.10
C SER A 14 -1.85 5.25 -13.32
N LEU A 15 -1.59 5.00 -12.03
CA LEU A 15 -0.78 5.88 -11.20
C LEU A 15 0.66 5.98 -11.74
N PRO A 16 1.29 7.16 -11.77
CA PRO A 16 2.63 7.38 -12.33
C PRO A 16 3.76 6.93 -11.38
N ILE A 17 3.66 5.74 -10.82
CA ILE A 17 4.58 5.17 -9.82
C ILE A 17 5.21 3.86 -10.31
N SER A 18 6.32 3.48 -9.66
CA SER A 18 7.04 2.25 -10.01
C SER A 18 6.28 1.02 -9.51
N THR A 19 6.06 0.04 -10.39
CA THR A 19 5.45 -1.25 -10.03
C THR A 19 6.27 -1.99 -8.98
N LYS A 20 7.60 -1.99 -9.10
CA LYS A 20 8.48 -2.71 -8.17
C LYS A 20 8.32 -2.22 -6.74
N TYR A 21 8.41 -0.91 -6.52
CA TYR A 21 8.25 -0.32 -5.19
C TYR A 21 6.80 -0.43 -4.68
N SER A 22 5.82 -0.30 -5.57
CA SER A 22 4.41 -0.44 -5.18
C SER A 22 4.10 -1.86 -4.68
N VAL A 23 4.70 -2.89 -5.27
CA VAL A 23 4.56 -4.29 -4.80
C VAL A 23 5.16 -4.45 -3.40
N GLU A 24 6.36 -3.90 -3.15
CA GLU A 24 6.99 -3.96 -1.83
C GLU A 24 6.20 -3.19 -0.77
N ILE A 25 5.68 -1.99 -1.11
CA ILE A 25 4.80 -1.22 -0.22
C ILE A 25 3.52 -2.01 0.10
N CYS A 26 2.86 -2.58 -0.92
CA CYS A 26 1.67 -3.40 -0.73
C CYS A 26 1.94 -4.59 0.21
N ASN A 27 3.05 -5.31 0.00
CA ASN A 27 3.43 -6.42 0.90
C ASN A 27 3.72 -5.93 2.32
N PHE A 28 4.32 -4.75 2.46
CA PHE A 28 4.67 -4.20 3.76
C PHE A 28 3.45 -3.75 4.57
N ILE A 29 2.38 -3.25 3.93
CA ILE A 29 1.16 -2.80 4.62
C ILE A 29 0.07 -3.86 4.75
N ARG A 30 0.19 -4.98 4.02
CA ARG A 30 -0.81 -6.05 4.05
C ARG A 30 -0.95 -6.61 5.47
N TYR A 31 -2.20 -6.82 5.90
CA TYR A 31 -2.59 -7.32 7.22
C TYR A 31 -2.26 -6.39 8.39
N LYS A 32 -1.98 -5.11 8.14
CA LYS A 32 -1.82 -4.11 9.20
C LYS A 32 -3.09 -3.28 9.35
N ASP A 33 -3.25 -2.73 10.54
CA ASP A 33 -4.27 -1.72 10.80
C ASP A 33 -4.03 -0.50 9.91
N LEU A 34 -5.11 0.14 9.46
CA LEU A 34 -5.02 1.31 8.58
C LEU A 34 -4.22 2.46 9.22
N LYS A 35 -4.38 2.67 10.53
CA LYS A 35 -3.67 3.70 11.31
C LYS A 35 -2.17 3.41 11.37
N THR A 36 -1.79 2.16 11.63
CA THR A 36 -0.37 1.77 11.71
C THR A 36 0.28 1.78 10.34
N ALA A 37 -0.42 1.32 9.31
CA ALA A 37 0.03 1.38 7.92
C ALA A 37 0.28 2.81 7.46
N ARG A 38 -0.65 3.75 7.72
CA ARG A 38 -0.50 5.18 7.39
C ARG A 38 0.76 5.76 8.02
N LYS A 39 0.93 5.61 9.33
CA LYS A 39 2.10 6.11 10.08
C LYS A 39 3.41 5.52 9.54
N GLN A 40 3.42 4.26 9.17
CA GLN A 40 4.62 3.63 8.62
C GLN A 40 4.97 4.16 7.23
N ILE A 41 3.99 4.40 6.36
CA ILE A 41 4.25 5.03 5.05
C ILE A 41 4.74 6.47 5.23
N GLU A 42 4.17 7.22 6.18
CA GLU A 42 4.63 8.58 6.51
C GLU A 42 6.10 8.59 6.93
N ASN A 43 6.49 7.69 7.84
CA ASN A 43 7.90 7.51 8.22
C ASN A 43 8.82 7.15 7.04
N ILE A 44 8.31 6.43 6.02
CA ILE A 44 9.07 6.12 4.80
C ILE A 44 9.23 7.38 3.92
N VAL A 45 8.17 8.19 3.82
CA VAL A 45 8.19 9.46 3.06
C VAL A 45 9.15 10.47 3.70
N GLU A 46 9.20 10.51 5.03
CA GLU A 46 10.13 11.31 5.84
C GLU A 46 11.53 10.71 5.94
N MET A 47 11.79 9.55 5.32
CA MET A 47 13.06 8.83 5.36
C MET A 47 13.53 8.37 6.75
N LYS A 48 12.64 8.35 7.74
CA LYS A 48 12.92 7.84 9.10
C LYS A 48 13.00 6.32 9.14
N LYS A 49 12.20 5.63 8.31
CA LYS A 49 12.16 4.17 8.25
C LYS A 49 12.32 3.67 6.82
N ALA A 50 13.28 2.77 6.58
CA ALA A 50 13.47 2.18 5.27
C ALA A 50 12.40 1.14 4.95
N LEU A 51 11.99 1.08 3.68
CA LEU A 51 11.14 -0.01 3.19
C LEU A 51 12.03 -1.22 2.88
N PRO A 52 11.79 -2.40 3.49
CA PRO A 52 12.46 -3.64 3.11
C PRO A 52 12.09 -4.02 1.67
N ILE A 53 13.08 -4.35 0.85
CA ILE A 53 12.86 -4.85 -0.51
C ILE A 53 13.19 -6.33 -0.53
N ARG A 54 12.17 -7.16 -0.77
CA ARG A 54 12.32 -8.62 -0.73
C ARG A 54 12.49 -9.22 -2.13
N ARG A 55 11.71 -8.77 -3.11
CA ARG A 55 11.66 -9.38 -4.45
C ARG A 55 12.62 -8.76 -5.45
N PHE A 56 12.84 -7.45 -5.34
CA PHE A 56 13.59 -6.67 -6.34
C PHE A 56 14.90 -6.09 -5.80
N GLY A 57 15.53 -6.80 -4.86
CA GLY A 57 16.64 -6.30 -4.06
C GLY A 57 18.04 -6.46 -4.67
N TRP A 58 18.16 -6.86 -5.94
CA TRP A 58 19.46 -7.02 -6.60
C TRP A 58 20.15 -5.66 -6.74
N ASP A 59 21.38 -5.55 -6.25
CA ASP A 59 22.22 -4.33 -6.31
C ASP A 59 21.65 -3.13 -5.53
N LEU A 60 21.02 -3.39 -4.37
CA LEU A 60 20.57 -2.35 -3.45
C LEU A 60 21.50 -2.24 -2.24
N GLY A 61 21.85 -1.01 -1.89
CA GLY A 61 22.58 -0.71 -0.65
C GLY A 61 21.78 -1.13 0.59
N HIS A 62 22.48 -1.70 1.56
CA HIS A 62 21.89 -2.08 2.83
C HIS A 62 21.57 -0.84 3.69
N LYS A 63 20.47 -0.93 4.44
CA LYS A 63 20.03 0.03 5.45
C LYS A 63 20.04 -0.65 6.81
N LYS A 64 20.34 0.14 7.84
CA LYS A 64 20.34 -0.29 9.23
C LYS A 64 19.00 -0.94 9.58
N GLU A 65 19.03 -2.05 10.32
CA GLU A 65 17.88 -2.88 10.74
C GLU A 65 17.12 -3.65 9.66
N VAL A 66 17.17 -3.21 8.40
CA VAL A 66 16.28 -3.70 7.34
C VAL A 66 17.02 -4.55 6.30
N GLY A 67 18.35 -4.40 6.18
CA GLY A 67 19.13 -5.00 5.10
C GLY A 67 18.86 -4.29 3.78
N PRO A 68 18.61 -4.97 2.64
CA PRO A 68 18.33 -4.30 1.38
C PRO A 68 17.04 -3.46 1.47
N GLY A 69 17.18 -2.14 1.39
CA GLY A 69 16.07 -1.23 1.63
C GLY A 69 16.20 0.12 0.94
N THR A 70 15.07 0.75 0.67
CA THR A 70 15.02 2.08 0.03
C THR A 70 13.89 2.94 0.60
N TYR A 71 13.88 4.21 0.21
CA TYR A 71 12.86 5.19 0.59
C TYR A 71 12.06 5.63 -0.65
N PRO A 72 11.00 4.90 -1.05
CA PRO A 72 10.25 5.23 -2.25
C PRO A 72 9.28 6.41 -2.03
N VAL A 73 9.81 7.63 -1.87
CA VAL A 73 9.05 8.85 -1.54
C VAL A 73 7.86 9.09 -2.47
N LYS A 74 8.07 9.01 -3.79
CA LYS A 74 7.00 9.24 -4.77
C LYS A 74 5.85 8.26 -4.61
N ALA A 75 6.16 6.97 -4.44
CA ALA A 75 5.13 5.96 -4.26
C ALA A 75 4.42 6.13 -2.92
N GLY A 76 5.18 6.37 -1.83
CA GLY A 76 4.63 6.61 -0.50
C GLY A 76 3.58 7.73 -0.48
N LYS A 77 3.86 8.88 -1.11
CA LYS A 77 2.90 10.00 -1.22
C LYS A 77 1.56 9.58 -1.86
N HIS A 78 1.62 8.81 -2.95
CA HIS A 78 0.38 8.30 -3.58
C HIS A 78 -0.33 7.28 -2.68
N PHE A 79 0.40 6.39 -2.01
CA PHE A 79 -0.22 5.43 -1.10
C PHE A 79 -0.89 6.09 0.11
N LEU A 80 -0.35 7.19 0.65
CA LEU A 80 -1.02 7.97 1.70
C LEU A 80 -2.39 8.47 1.23
N GLN A 81 -2.47 9.05 0.04
CA GLN A 81 -3.73 9.49 -0.57
C GLN A 81 -4.72 8.34 -0.75
N LEU A 82 -4.24 7.14 -1.12
CA LEU A 82 -5.10 5.96 -1.26
C LEU A 82 -5.61 5.43 0.08
N LEU A 83 -4.79 5.46 1.13
CA LEU A 83 -5.22 5.06 2.48
C LEU A 83 -6.24 6.04 3.05
N ASP A 84 -6.08 7.35 2.79
CA ASP A 84 -7.04 8.38 3.18
C ASP A 84 -8.37 8.22 2.45
N SER A 85 -8.29 7.89 1.16
CA SER A 85 -9.47 7.53 0.36
C SER A 85 -10.13 6.25 0.88
N ALA A 86 -9.35 5.26 1.32
CA ALA A 86 -9.88 4.01 1.87
C ALA A 86 -10.60 4.23 3.20
N LYS A 87 -10.07 5.10 4.06
CA LYS A 87 -10.72 5.52 5.30
C LYS A 87 -12.04 6.23 5.01
N SER A 88 -12.02 7.22 4.11
CA SER A 88 -13.21 7.99 3.73
C SER A 88 -14.30 7.08 3.13
N ASN A 89 -13.91 6.11 2.28
CA ASN A 89 -14.84 5.14 1.72
C ASN A 89 -15.43 4.19 2.78
N ALA A 90 -14.67 3.84 3.80
CA ALA A 90 -15.16 3.01 4.90
C ALA A 90 -16.14 3.78 5.79
N GLU A 91 -15.85 5.04 6.11
CA GLU A 91 -16.74 5.94 6.85
C GLU A 91 -18.05 6.17 6.09
N ASN A 92 -17.98 6.40 4.78
CA ASN A 92 -19.17 6.53 3.93
C ASN A 92 -20.05 5.27 3.89
N LYS A 93 -19.46 4.09 4.16
CA LYS A 93 -20.20 2.82 4.29
C LYS A 93 -20.74 2.58 5.70
N GLY A 94 -20.49 3.48 6.66
CA GLY A 94 -20.88 3.31 8.06
C GLY A 94 -20.00 2.34 8.86
N LEU A 95 -18.81 2.01 8.36
CA LEU A 95 -17.84 1.17 9.08
C LEU A 95 -17.09 1.99 10.13
N ASN A 96 -16.66 1.34 11.21
CA ASN A 96 -15.85 2.03 12.21
C ASN A 96 -14.44 2.31 11.68
N GLY A 97 -14.12 3.58 11.42
CA GLY A 97 -12.84 4.04 10.88
C GLY A 97 -11.61 3.70 11.72
N GLU A 98 -11.78 3.34 12.99
CA GLU A 98 -10.66 2.96 13.88
C GLU A 98 -10.27 1.48 13.77
N ASN A 99 -11.22 0.59 13.49
CA ASN A 99 -11.01 -0.87 13.51
C ASN A 99 -10.87 -1.45 12.09
N LEU A 100 -10.17 -0.73 11.21
CA LEU A 100 -9.97 -1.14 9.82
C LEU A 100 -8.63 -1.84 9.63
N VAL A 101 -8.65 -3.03 9.03
CA VAL A 101 -7.46 -3.79 8.65
C VAL A 101 -7.38 -3.94 7.14
N ILE A 102 -6.17 -3.78 6.60
CA ILE A 102 -5.91 -3.95 5.16
C ILE A 102 -5.83 -5.44 4.85
N THR A 103 -6.87 -6.01 4.24
CA THR A 103 -6.90 -7.44 3.89
C THR A 103 -6.25 -7.71 2.54
N ILE A 104 -6.50 -6.85 1.56
CA ILE A 104 -5.91 -6.98 0.23
C ILE A 104 -5.16 -5.70 -0.11
N ALA A 105 -3.87 -5.82 -0.40
CA ALA A 105 -3.07 -4.78 -1.00
C ALA A 105 -2.35 -5.38 -2.21
N LYS A 106 -2.68 -4.91 -3.42
CA LYS A 106 -2.16 -5.45 -4.68
C LYS A 106 -1.73 -4.31 -5.59
N ALA A 107 -0.57 -4.47 -6.22
CA ALA A 107 -0.06 -3.56 -7.22
C ALA A 107 0.23 -4.31 -8.53
N ASN A 108 -0.44 -3.90 -9.60
CA ASN A 108 -0.31 -4.50 -10.93
C ASN A 108 0.31 -3.50 -11.89
N LYS A 109 1.03 -4.01 -12.90
CA LYS A 109 1.59 -3.19 -13.96
C LYS A 109 0.43 -2.63 -14.81
N ALA A 110 0.41 -1.32 -15.01
CA ALA A 110 -0.54 -0.68 -15.91
C ALA A 110 0.03 -0.56 -17.32
N GLU A 111 -0.83 -0.14 -18.24
CA GLU A 111 -0.41 0.28 -19.58
C GLU A 111 0.67 1.37 -19.48
N ARG A 112 1.78 1.14 -20.19
CA ARG A 112 2.93 2.05 -20.17
C ARG A 112 2.95 2.89 -21.44
N ARG A 113 2.55 4.15 -21.28
CA ARG A 113 2.62 5.15 -22.35
C ARG A 113 4.07 5.52 -22.65
N TRP A 114 4.36 5.87 -23.90
CA TRP A 114 5.61 6.49 -24.28
C TRP A 114 5.72 7.87 -23.64
N ARG A 115 6.93 8.28 -23.23
CA ARG A 115 7.16 9.64 -22.75
C ARG A 115 7.01 10.62 -23.91
N ALA A 116 6.42 11.78 -23.68
CA ALA A 116 6.42 12.85 -24.66
C ALA A 116 7.80 13.54 -24.73
N GLY A 117 8.12 14.14 -25.88
CA GLY A 117 9.32 14.97 -26.09
C GLY A 117 10.60 14.18 -26.38
N ARG A 118 11.77 14.79 -26.07
CA ARG A 118 13.11 14.27 -26.41
C ARG A 118 13.37 12.83 -25.93
N LYS A 119 12.69 12.38 -24.87
CA LYS A 119 12.79 11.01 -24.34
C LYS A 119 11.69 10.07 -24.87
N GLY A 120 11.19 10.33 -26.08
CA GLY A 120 10.12 9.58 -26.77
C GLY A 120 10.26 8.06 -26.77
N ARG A 121 11.49 7.57 -26.85
CA ARG A 121 11.82 6.13 -26.89
C ARG A 121 11.73 5.42 -25.53
N VAL A 122 11.38 6.13 -24.45
CA VAL A 122 11.31 5.56 -23.09
C VAL A 122 9.87 5.46 -22.63
N LYS A 123 9.45 4.26 -22.20
CA LYS A 123 8.13 4.05 -21.61
C LYS A 123 8.05 4.57 -20.17
N MET A 124 6.91 5.15 -19.80
CA MET A 124 6.60 5.56 -18.44
C MET A 124 6.40 4.35 -17.51
N LYS A 125 6.51 4.61 -16.20
CA LYS A 125 6.21 3.61 -15.16
C LYS A 125 4.84 3.93 -14.60
N ASN A 126 3.86 3.10 -14.92
CA ASN A 126 2.49 3.23 -14.44
C ASN A 126 2.03 1.95 -13.74
N THR A 127 1.14 2.08 -12.76
CA THR A 127 0.60 0.95 -11.97
C THR A 127 -0.87 1.11 -11.64
N HIS A 128 -1.57 -0.01 -11.60
CA HIS A 128 -2.86 -0.12 -10.92
C HIS A 128 -2.62 -0.57 -9.47
N VAL A 129 -3.33 0.03 -8.51
CA VAL A 129 -3.25 -0.34 -7.11
C VAL A 129 -4.65 -0.61 -6.59
N THR A 130 -4.83 -1.75 -5.92
CA THR A 130 -6.08 -2.13 -5.27
C THR A 130 -5.82 -2.32 -3.79
N ILE A 131 -6.57 -1.61 -2.95
CA ILE A 131 -6.55 -1.73 -1.50
C ILE A 131 -7.96 -2.09 -1.05
N LYS A 132 -8.11 -3.19 -0.32
CA LYS A 132 -9.34 -3.58 0.38
C LYS A 132 -9.09 -3.49 1.87
N VAL A 133 -10.01 -2.85 2.56
CA VAL A 133 -10.05 -2.77 4.01
C VAL A 133 -11.30 -3.49 4.52
N GLU A 134 -11.17 -4.17 5.64
CA GLU A 134 -12.27 -4.86 6.31
C GLU A 134 -12.30 -4.43 7.77
N GLU A 135 -13.51 -4.32 8.32
CA GLU A 135 -13.69 -4.07 9.74
C GLU A 135 -13.54 -5.37 10.54
N ILE A 136 -12.65 -5.38 11.53
CA ILE A 136 -12.52 -6.51 12.44
C ILE A 136 -13.39 -6.26 13.67
N LYS A 137 -14.35 -7.17 13.92
CA LYS A 137 -15.06 -7.22 15.20
C LYS A 137 -14.12 -7.73 16.29
N LYS A 138 -13.98 -6.96 17.38
CA LYS A 138 -13.08 -7.26 18.52
C LYS A 138 -13.33 -8.62 19.19
N GLU A 139 -14.49 -9.23 18.97
CA GLU A 139 -14.84 -10.56 19.49
C GLU A 139 -13.92 -11.68 18.96
N ASN A 140 -13.46 -11.57 17.71
CA ASN A 140 -12.62 -12.59 17.07
C ASN A 140 -11.16 -12.62 17.59
N LEU A 141 -10.68 -11.53 18.23
CA LEU A 141 -9.34 -11.48 18.81
C LEU A 141 -9.19 -12.35 20.08
N LYS A 142 -10.30 -12.64 20.77
CA LYS A 142 -10.30 -13.44 22.00
C LYS A 142 -10.22 -14.95 21.74
N GLU A 143 -10.64 -15.41 20.57
CA GLU A 143 -10.61 -16.84 20.19
C GLU A 143 -9.24 -17.28 19.69
N GLY A 144 -8.48 -16.38 19.04
CA GLY A 144 -7.15 -16.70 18.48
C GLY A 144 -6.00 -16.82 19.50
N ASN A 145 -6.17 -16.26 20.71
CA ASN A 145 -5.16 -16.32 21.79
C ASN A 145 -5.43 -17.44 22.82
N LYS A 146 -6.41 -18.32 22.58
CA LYS A 146 -6.59 -19.56 23.34
C LYS A 146 -5.84 -20.71 22.67
N LYS A 147 -4.51 -20.66 22.68
CA LYS A 147 -3.62 -21.80 22.48
C LYS A 147 -2.34 -21.60 23.28
#